data_AF-A0A2A4T530-F1
#
_entry.id   AF-A0A2A4T530-F1
#
_cell.length_a   1.000
_cell.length_b   1.000
_cell.length_c   1.000
_cell.angle_alpha   90.00
_cell.angle_beta   90.00
_cell.angle_gamma   90.00
#
_symmetry.space_group_name_H-M   'P 1'
#
loop_
_entity.id
_entity.type
_entity.pdbx_description
1 polymer ?
#
loop_
_entity_poly.entity_id
_entity_poly.type
_entity_poly.pdbx_seq_one_letter_code
_entity_poly.pdbx_strand_id
1 'polypeptide(L)'
;MTEEFKKDLKEYLDKSSWVNINDPLILYNEYISRSYFLHSKRGEGGRLRDKWILEQEYEKYDKYLLNYLSPILNKHNIKEISVGHIRKYESLNWSIDTIRSI
;
A
#
# COMPACT_ATOMS: atom_id res chain seq x y z
N MET A 1 -7.61 0.33 -12.53
CA MET A 1 -7.44 1.61 -11.78
C MET A 1 -7.40 2.80 -12.75
N THR A 2 -7.89 3.98 -12.35
CA THR A 2 -7.88 5.21 -13.20
C THR A 2 -6.53 5.95 -13.13
N GLU A 3 -6.19 6.73 -14.16
CA GLU A 3 -4.98 7.59 -14.14
C GLU A 3 -5.05 8.67 -13.05
N GLU A 4 -6.25 9.17 -12.76
CA GLU A 4 -6.50 10.13 -11.68
C GLU A 4 -6.13 9.55 -10.30
N PHE A 5 -6.53 8.30 -10.03
CA PHE A 5 -6.14 7.59 -8.82
C PHE A 5 -4.61 7.46 -8.70
N LYS A 6 -3.92 7.08 -9.78
CA LYS A 6 -2.46 6.92 -9.78
C LYS A 6 -1.77 8.24 -9.46
N LYS A 7 -2.25 9.34 -10.05
CA LYS A 7 -1.73 10.69 -9.80
C LYS A 7 -1.96 11.10 -8.34
N ASP A 8 -3.17 10.98 -7.83
CA ASP A 8 -3.52 11.36 -6.46
C ASP A 8 -2.75 10.54 -5.42
N LEU A 9 -2.58 9.24 -5.65
CA LEU A 9 -1.80 8.37 -4.79
C LEU A 9 -0.33 8.81 -4.75
N LYS A 10 0.26 9.12 -5.91
CA LYS A 10 1.63 9.62 -5.98
C LYS A 10 1.78 10.93 -5.20
N GLU A 11 0.89 11.90 -5.42
CA GLU A 11 0.92 13.18 -4.71
C GLU A 11 0.76 13.01 -3.19
N TYR A 12 -0.09 12.08 -2.75
CA TYR A 12 -0.28 11.75 -1.34
C TYR A 12 0.98 11.17 -0.70
N LEU A 13 1.66 10.26 -1.40
CA LEU A 13 2.89 9.63 -0.95
C LEU A 13 4.07 10.61 -0.92
N ASP A 14 4.15 11.49 -1.92
CA ASP A 14 5.16 12.56 -2.01
C ASP A 14 5.07 13.52 -0.82
N LYS A 15 3.85 13.97 -0.48
CA LYS A 15 3.60 14.84 0.68
C LYS A 15 3.90 14.15 2.02
N SER A 16 3.84 12.82 2.06
CA SER A 16 3.95 12.05 3.30
C SER A 16 5.32 11.42 3.54
N SER A 17 6.32 11.79 2.75
CA SER A 17 7.71 11.29 2.83
C SER A 17 7.86 9.77 2.66
N TRP A 18 6.92 9.14 1.95
CA TRP A 18 7.01 7.73 1.55
C TRP A 18 7.70 7.54 0.19
N VAL A 19 8.26 8.62 -0.37
CA VAL A 19 8.96 8.58 -1.65
C VAL A 19 10.12 7.61 -1.60
N ASN A 20 10.10 6.65 -2.51
CA ASN A 20 11.22 5.79 -2.80
C ASN A 20 11.63 6.00 -4.26
N ILE A 21 12.91 6.32 -4.46
CA ILE A 21 13.51 6.56 -5.77
C ILE A 21 14.11 5.28 -6.38
N ASN A 22 14.39 4.27 -5.55
CA ASN A 22 15.07 3.04 -5.93
C ASN A 22 14.09 1.94 -6.35
N ASP A 23 12.90 1.93 -5.76
CA ASP A 23 11.83 1.03 -6.15
C ASP A 23 10.68 1.80 -6.76
N PRO A 24 10.12 1.37 -7.90
CA PRO A 24 8.92 1.98 -8.44
C PRO A 24 7.72 1.71 -7.52
N LEU A 25 6.83 2.69 -7.38
CA LEU A 25 5.44 2.43 -6.99
C LEU A 25 4.80 1.73 -8.17
N ILE A 26 5.05 0.42 -8.27
CA ILE A 26 4.49 -0.37 -9.35
C ILE A 26 3.00 -0.46 -9.07
N LEU A 27 2.21 0.19 -9.92
CA LEU A 27 0.78 -0.05 -10.16
C LEU A 27 0.57 -0.78 -11.50
N TYR A 28 1.66 -1.30 -12.10
CA TYR A 28 1.59 -2.20 -13.26
C TYR A 28 1.06 -3.54 -12.79
N ASN A 29 0.05 -4.08 -13.48
CA ASN A 29 -0.78 -5.21 -13.03
C ASN A 29 -1.63 -4.93 -11.77
N GLU A 30 -1.95 -3.65 -11.50
CA GLU A 30 -2.96 -3.24 -10.51
C GLU A 30 -2.69 -3.67 -9.06
N TYR A 31 -1.43 -3.93 -8.69
CA TYR A 31 -1.04 -4.15 -7.30
C TYR A 31 -0.24 -2.97 -6.74
N ILE A 32 -0.16 -2.86 -5.42
CA ILE A 32 0.73 -1.95 -4.71
C ILE A 32 2.01 -2.72 -4.34
N SER A 33 3.17 -2.27 -4.82
CA SER A 33 4.46 -2.87 -4.46
C SER A 33 4.80 -2.65 -2.98
N ARG A 34 4.98 -3.73 -2.22
CA ARG A 34 5.45 -3.65 -0.81
C ARG A 34 6.85 -3.05 -0.73
N SER A 35 7.74 -3.42 -1.64
CA SER A 35 9.14 -2.97 -1.67
C SER A 35 9.25 -1.45 -1.73
N TYR A 36 8.33 -0.79 -2.45
CA TYR A 36 8.24 0.68 -2.49
C TYR A 36 8.20 1.27 -1.07
N PHE A 37 7.32 0.74 -0.22
CA PHE A 37 7.13 1.24 1.14
C PHE A 37 8.26 0.78 2.09
N LEU A 38 8.67 -0.49 1.99
CA LEU A 38 9.71 -1.06 2.86
C LEU A 38 11.06 -0.34 2.72
N HIS A 39 11.41 0.08 1.50
CA HIS A 39 12.66 0.77 1.20
C HIS A 39 12.52 2.30 1.09
N SER A 40 11.33 2.85 1.37
CA SER A 40 11.18 4.30 1.50
C SER A 40 11.95 4.82 2.72
N LYS A 41 12.29 6.12 2.75
CA LYS A 41 12.95 6.75 3.91
C LYS A 41 12.22 6.48 5.24
N ARG A 42 10.89 6.44 5.20
CA ARG A 42 10.04 6.16 6.35
C ARG A 42 10.00 4.66 6.71
N GLY A 43 10.08 3.79 5.72
CA GLY A 43 10.25 2.34 5.89
C GLY A 43 11.57 1.99 6.57
N GLU A 44 12.67 2.56 6.06
CA GLU A 44 14.03 2.34 6.57
C GLU A 44 14.22 2.87 7.99
N GLY A 45 13.67 4.05 8.31
CA GLY A 45 13.69 4.61 9.66
C GLY A 45 12.88 3.80 10.70
N GLY A 46 12.00 2.90 10.24
CA GLY A 46 11.05 2.15 11.08
C GLY A 46 11.47 0.73 11.46
N ARG A 47 12.70 0.27 11.13
CA ARG A 47 13.11 -1.16 11.27
C ARG A 47 12.23 -2.14 10.47
N LEU A 48 11.50 -1.67 9.46
CA LEU A 48 10.67 -2.54 8.60
C LEU A 48 11.51 -3.45 7.68
N ARG A 49 12.78 -3.07 7.45
CA ARG A 49 13.73 -3.80 6.59
C ARG A 49 14.41 -4.99 7.29
N ASP A 50 14.55 -4.95 8.62
CA ASP A 50 15.40 -5.90 9.38
C ASP A 50 14.69 -7.17 9.84
N LYS A 51 13.37 -7.24 9.69
CA LYS A 51 12.63 -8.47 9.94
C LYS A 51 12.19 -8.98 8.58
N TRP A 52 12.70 -10.15 8.21
CA TRP A 52 12.02 -11.02 7.28
C TRP A 52 10.59 -11.14 7.78
N ILE A 53 9.69 -10.31 7.27
CA ILE A 53 8.28 -10.32 7.62
C ILE A 53 7.86 -11.73 7.24
N LEU A 54 7.63 -12.57 8.26
CA LEU A 54 7.15 -13.93 8.05
C LEU A 54 5.88 -13.81 7.20
N GLU A 55 5.59 -14.80 6.37
CA GLU A 55 4.46 -14.72 5.45
C GLU A 55 3.12 -14.36 6.16
N GLN A 56 3.01 -14.74 7.44
CA GLN A 56 1.88 -14.42 8.33
C GLN A 56 1.81 -12.96 8.78
N GLU A 57 2.93 -12.24 8.82
CA GLU A 57 2.99 -10.82 9.19
C GLU A 57 2.67 -9.89 7.99
N TYR A 58 2.76 -10.38 6.74
CA TYR A 58 2.42 -9.58 5.57
C TYR A 58 0.95 -9.16 5.56
N GLU A 59 0.01 -10.02 5.97
CA GLU A 59 -1.39 -9.62 5.98
C GLU A 59 -1.64 -8.47 6.95
N LYS A 60 -1.04 -8.55 8.14
CA LYS A 60 -1.14 -7.48 9.13
C LYS A 60 -0.51 -6.20 8.60
N TYR A 61 0.67 -6.28 8.01
CA TYR A 61 1.34 -5.15 7.39
C TYR A 61 0.49 -4.51 6.28
N ASP A 62 -0.05 -5.34 5.39
CA ASP A 62 -0.89 -4.90 4.28
C ASP A 62 -2.14 -4.19 4.79
N LYS A 63 -2.80 -4.71 5.85
CA LYS A 63 -3.94 -4.04 6.48
C LYS A 63 -3.59 -2.64 7.00
N TYR A 64 -2.45 -2.49 7.68
CA TYR A 64 -2.00 -1.17 8.13
C TYR A 64 -1.65 -0.23 6.97
N LEU A 65 -0.98 -0.74 5.94
CA LEU A 65 -0.66 0.01 4.73
C LEU A 65 -1.94 0.50 4.03
N LEU A 66 -2.90 -0.39 3.83
CA LEU A 66 -4.16 -0.07 3.18
C LEU A 66 -5.03 0.89 4.01
N ASN A 67 -5.05 0.73 5.34
CA ASN A 67 -5.66 1.71 6.24
C ASN A 67 -4.98 3.08 6.17
N TYR A 68 -3.66 3.12 6.02
CA TYR A 68 -2.91 4.37 5.83
C TYR A 68 -3.22 5.05 4.48
N LEU A 69 -3.44 4.24 3.43
CA LEU A 69 -3.83 4.71 2.10
C LEU A 69 -5.34 5.01 1.97
N SER A 70 -6.11 4.77 3.03
CA SER A 70 -7.57 4.91 3.04
C SER A 70 -8.10 6.25 2.53
N PRO A 71 -7.47 7.42 2.77
CA PRO A 71 -8.01 8.68 2.25
C PRO A 71 -8.10 8.70 0.72
N ILE A 72 -7.09 8.13 0.05
CA ILE A 72 -7.04 8.08 -1.43
C ILE A 72 -7.90 6.94 -1.95
N LEU A 73 -7.85 5.76 -1.31
CA LEU A 73 -8.66 4.61 -1.73
C LEU A 73 -10.16 4.91 -1.61
N ASN A 74 -10.59 5.56 -0.54
CA ASN A 74 -11.97 5.99 -0.33
C ASN A 74 -12.37 7.12 -1.28
N LYS A 75 -11.50 8.13 -1.51
CA LYS A 75 -11.76 9.22 -2.47
C LYS A 75 -12.12 8.69 -3.86
N HIS A 76 -11.45 7.63 -4.29
CA HIS A 76 -11.62 7.02 -5.62
C HIS A 76 -12.60 5.85 -5.65
N ASN A 77 -13.31 5.56 -4.55
CA ASN A 77 -14.22 4.42 -4.42
C ASN A 77 -13.57 3.07 -4.82
N ILE A 78 -12.28 2.90 -4.52
CA ILE A 78 -11.59 1.62 -4.74
C ILE A 78 -12.18 0.61 -3.75
N LYS A 79 -12.57 -0.58 -4.23
CA LYS A 79 -13.15 -1.64 -3.39
C LYS A 79 -12.29 -2.89 -3.28
N GLU A 80 -11.43 -3.10 -4.26
CA GLU A 80 -10.49 -4.21 -4.34
C GLU A 80 -9.11 -3.66 -4.71
N ILE A 81 -8.06 -4.19 -4.09
CA ILE A 81 -6.68 -3.88 -4.43
C ILE A 81 -5.76 -5.06 -4.16
N SER A 82 -4.76 -5.23 -5.01
CA SER A 82 -3.72 -6.22 -4.76
C SER A 82 -2.56 -5.56 -4.01
N VAL A 83 -2.00 -6.22 -3.00
CA VAL A 83 -0.77 -5.79 -2.33
C VAL A 83 0.29 -6.88 -2.47
N GLY A 84 1.43 -6.49 -3.04
CA GLY A 84 2.33 -7.43 -3.68
C GLY A 84 1.64 -8.25 -4.79
N HIS A 85 2.40 -9.05 -5.51
CA HIS A 85 1.89 -9.78 -6.67
C HIS A 85 0.84 -10.86 -6.39
N ILE A 86 0.51 -11.13 -5.12
CA ILE A 86 -0.14 -12.39 -4.71
C ILE A 86 -1.41 -12.16 -3.89
N ARG A 87 -1.49 -11.10 -3.07
CA ARG A 87 -2.59 -10.93 -2.12
C ARG A 87 -3.57 -9.89 -2.60
N LYS A 88 -4.85 -10.27 -2.62
CA LYS A 88 -5.95 -9.37 -2.89
C LYS A 88 -6.65 -9.01 -1.59
N TYR A 89 -7.11 -7.77 -1.52
CA TYR A 89 -7.85 -7.24 -0.40
C TYR A 89 -9.09 -6.53 -0.90
N GLU A 90 -10.16 -6.64 -0.14
CA GLU A 90 -11.39 -5.88 -0.35
C GLU A 90 -11.76 -5.05 0.88
N SER A 91 -12.43 -3.93 0.65
CA SER A 91 -13.07 -3.13 1.70
C SER A 91 -14.11 -2.17 1.10
N LEU A 92 -15.23 -1.97 1.80
CA LEU A 92 -16.21 -0.94 1.44
C LEU A 92 -15.84 0.46 1.96
N ASN A 93 -14.96 0.52 2.96
CA ASN A 93 -14.42 1.74 3.56
C ASN A 93 -13.10 1.34 4.19
N TRP A 94 -11.96 1.66 3.56
CA TRP A 94 -10.65 1.14 3.93
C TRP A 94 -10.25 1.48 5.36
N SER A 95 -10.58 0.60 6.30
CA SER A 95 -10.23 0.71 7.71
C SER A 95 -9.73 -0.65 8.20
N ILE A 96 -8.91 -0.70 9.25
CA ILE A 96 -8.36 -1.96 9.76
C ILE A 96 -9.45 -3.02 9.98
N ASP A 97 -10.62 -2.61 10.48
CA ASP A 97 -11.72 -3.52 10.84
C ASP A 97 -12.51 -4.03 9.62
N THR A 98 -12.41 -3.36 8.48
CA THR A 98 -13.19 -3.65 7.27
C THR A 98 -12.37 -4.32 6.17
N ILE A 99 -11.04 -4.31 6.27
CA ILE A 99 -10.16 -4.92 5.26
C ILE A 99 -10.15 -6.44 5.40
N ARG A 100 -10.47 -7.13 4.30
CA ARG A 100 -10.50 -8.60 4.20
C ARG A 100 -9.60 -9.07 3.07
N SER A 101 -8.83 -10.12 3.30
CA SER A 101 -8.14 -10.84 2.21
C SER A 101 -9.13 -11.72 1.46
N ILE A 102 -8.98 -11.82 0.15
CA ILE A 102 -9.80 -12.66 -0.73
C ILE A 102 -8.94 -13.53 -1.64
#